data_AF-A0A9E2DQ32-F1
#
_entry.id   AF-A0A9E2DQ32-F1
#
_cell.length_a   1.000
_cell.length_b   1.000
_cell.length_c   1.000
_cell.angle_alpha   90.00
_cell.angle_beta   90.00
_cell.angle_gamma   90.00
#
_symmetry.space_group_name_H-M   'P 1'
#
loop_
_entity.id
_entity.type
_entity.pdbx_description
1 polymer ?
#
loop_
_entity_poly.entity_id
_entity_poly.type
_entity_poly.pdbx_seq_one_letter_code
_entity_poly.pdbx_strand_id
1 'polypeptide(L)' 'ACSFGKMFLFSLGAGGQAGVERLLQNMHDEINRNMVLMGCKTIQELNRSKIIYRK' A
#
# COMPACT_ATOMS: atom_id res chain seq x y z
N ALA A 1 3.03 -6.71 -8.17
CA ALA A 1 3.96 -5.94 -7.34
C ALA A 1 4.11 -4.54 -7.94
N CYS A 2 4.16 -3.50 -7.13
CA CYS A 2 4.38 -2.11 -7.55
C CYS A 2 5.59 -1.55 -6.79
N SER A 3 6.38 -0.72 -7.45
CA SER A 3 7.61 -0.13 -6.89
C SER A 3 7.39 1.32 -6.49
N PHE A 4 8.10 1.78 -5.46
CA PHE A 4 8.01 3.15 -4.96
C PHE A 4 9.38 3.82 -4.99
N GLY A 5 9.49 4.95 -5.70
CA GLY A 5 10.75 5.72 -5.81
C GLY A 5 10.81 6.89 -4.83
N LYS A 6 10.08 7.98 -5.14
CA LYS A 6 10.12 9.22 -4.33
C LYS A 6 9.74 9.00 -2.87
N MET A 7 8.77 8.12 -2.63
CA MET A 7 8.30 7.80 -1.28
C MET A 7 9.42 7.25 -0.38
N PHE A 8 10.28 6.40 -0.95
CA PHE A 8 11.46 5.88 -0.27
C PHE A 8 12.48 6.98 0.02
N LEU A 9 12.75 7.87 -0.95
CA LEU A 9 13.68 8.98 -0.77
C LEU A 9 13.23 9.98 0.29
N PHE A 10 11.93 10.29 0.34
CA PHE A 10 11.39 11.22 1.34
C PHE A 10 11.36 10.62 2.75
N SER A 11 10.99 9.35 2.89
CA SER A 11 11.02 8.67 4.19
C SER A 11 12.45 8.51 4.71
N LEU A 12 13.39 8.17 3.82
CA LEU A 12 14.82 8.10 4.13
C LEU A 12 15.37 9.47 4.54
N GLY A 13 15.03 10.54 3.83
CA GLY A 13 15.46 11.90 4.18
C GLY A 13 14.87 12.42 5.49
N ALA A 14 13.62 12.04 5.81
CA ALA A 14 12.93 12.53 7.01
C ALA A 14 13.32 11.78 8.29
N GLY A 15 13.62 10.48 8.20
CA GLY A 15 13.82 9.64 9.39
C GLY A 15 14.82 8.51 9.20
N GLY A 16 15.65 8.55 8.16
CA GLY A 16 16.60 7.49 7.86
C GLY A 16 15.93 6.13 7.68
N GLN A 17 16.60 5.08 8.13
CA GLN A 17 16.08 3.71 8.08
C GLN A 17 14.73 3.57 8.82
N ALA A 18 14.61 4.14 10.02
CA ALA A 18 13.38 4.05 10.81
C ALA A 18 12.18 4.70 10.07
N GLY A 19 12.43 5.79 9.34
CA GLY A 19 11.42 6.41 8.47
C GLY A 19 10.96 5.49 7.34
N VAL A 20 11.91 4.78 6.71
CA VAL A 20 11.62 3.80 5.64
C VAL A 20 10.86 2.59 6.19
N GLU A 21 11.26 2.05 7.34
CA GLU A 21 10.55 0.92 7.97
C GLU A 21 9.11 1.30 8.33
N ARG A 22 8.92 2.50 8.89
CA ARG A 22 7.58 3.03 9.19
C ARG A 22 6.74 3.21 7.94
N LEU A 23 7.34 3.69 6.85
CA LEU A 23 6.68 3.81 5.55
C LEU A 23 6.18 2.45 5.05
N LEU A 24 7.06 1.43 5.05
CA LEU A 24 6.72 0.08 4.60
C LEU A 24 5.61 -0.55 5.45
N GLN A 25 5.70 -0.39 6.77
CA GLN A 25 4.67 -0.88 7.69
C GLN A 25 3.32 -0.21 7.43
N ASN A 26 3.30 1.13 7.33
CA ASN A 26 2.07 1.87 7.06
C ASN A 26 1.41 1.40 5.77
N MET A 27 2.20 1.21 4.71
CA MET A 27 1.70 0.77 3.42
C MET A 27 1.12 -0.64 3.46
N HIS A 28 1.80 -1.56 4.13
CA HIS A 28 1.29 -2.91 4.35
C HIS A 28 -0.03 -2.89 5.11
N ASP A 29 -0.11 -2.09 6.18
CA ASP A 29 -1.32 -1.97 6.99
C ASP A 29 -2.48 -1.30 6.25
N GLU A 30 -2.21 -0.32 5.40
CA GLU A 30 -3.23 0.30 4.54
C GLU A 30 -3.78 -0.67 3.49
N ILE A 31 -2.90 -1.44 2.83
CA ILE A 31 -3.34 -2.46 1.87
C ILE A 31 -4.21 -3.51 2.57
N ASN A 32 -3.80 -3.99 3.74
CA ASN A 32 -4.58 -4.95 4.52
C ASN A 32 -5.94 -4.38 4.96
N ARG A 33 -5.97 -3.15 5.48
CA ARG A 33 -7.22 -2.47 5.86
C ARG A 33 -8.16 -2.32 4.66
N ASN A 34 -7.63 -1.93 3.50
CA ASN A 34 -8.41 -1.81 2.28
C ASN A 34 -8.97 -3.16 1.82
N MET A 35 -8.19 -4.24 1.88
CA MET A 35 -8.68 -5.59 1.57
C MET A 35 -9.82 -6.00 2.51
N VAL A 36 -9.68 -5.75 3.82
CA VAL A 36 -10.73 -6.03 4.81
C VAL A 36 -12.01 -5.25 4.50
N LEU A 37 -11.91 -3.94 4.20
CA LEU A 37 -13.06 -3.10 3.86
C LEU A 37 -13.75 -3.52 2.55
N MET A 38 -12.99 -4.07 1.60
CA MET A 38 -13.54 -4.64 0.35
C MET A 38 -14.15 -6.03 0.53
N GLY A 39 -13.99 -6.64 1.71
CA GLY A 39 -14.41 -8.01 2.02
C GLY A 39 -13.51 -9.08 1.39
N CYS A 40 -12.26 -8.74 1.06
CA CYS A 40 -11.29 -9.64 0.45
C CYS A 40 -10.33 -10.20 1.51
N LYS A 41 -10.28 -11.52 1.66
CA LYS A 41 -9.39 -12.19 2.62
C LYS A 41 -8.02 -12.49 2.04
N THR A 42 -7.94 -12.61 0.72
CA THR A 42 -6.75 -13.01 0.00
C THR A 42 -6.53 -12.13 -1.23
N ILE A 43 -5.29 -12.06 -1.72
CA ILE A 43 -4.93 -11.27 -2.89
C ILE A 43 -5.64 -11.81 -4.15
N GLN A 44 -5.92 -13.11 -4.21
CA GLN A 44 -6.63 -13.75 -5.31
C GLN A 44 -8.08 -13.29 -5.47
N GLU A 45 -8.70 -12.76 -4.41
CA GLU A 45 -10.07 -12.25 -4.44
C GLU A 45 -10.16 -10.86 -5.07
N LEU A 46 -9.03 -10.15 -5.22
CA LEU A 46 -8.97 -8.85 -5.87
C LEU A 46 -9.15 -8.99 -7.39
N ASN A 47 -10.22 -8.40 -7.91
CA ASN A 47 -10.55 -8.50 -9.33
C ASN A 47 -11.22 -7.21 -9.85
N ARG A 48 -11.44 -7.13 -11.17
CA ARG A 48 -11.94 -5.91 -11.84
C ARG A 48 -13.34 -5.48 -11.40
N SER A 49 -14.15 -6.36 -10.81
CA SER A 49 -15.48 -5.97 -10.27
C SER A 49 -15.37 -5.02 -9.07
N LYS A 50 -14.21 -4.95 -8.42
CA LYS A 50 -13.93 -4.10 -7.25
C LYS A 50 -13.39 -2.71 -7.63
N ILE A 51 -13.31 -2.39 -8.92
CA ILE A 51 -12.75 -1.12 -9.43
C ILE A 51 -13.78 -0.45 -10.33
N ILE A 52 -14.04 0.84 -10.09
CA ILE A 52 -14.88 1.68 -10.94
C ILE A 52 -13.97 2.65 -11.68
N TYR A 53 -13.96 2.58 -13.02
CA TYR A 53 -13.22 3.52 -13.86
C TYR A 53 -14.08 4.76 -14.10
N ARG A 54 -13.54 5.93 -13.76
CA ARG A 54 -14.11 7.21 -14.17
C ARG A 54 -13.78 7.43 -15.65
N LYS A 55 -14.81 7.68 -16.46
CA LYS A 55 -14.66 8.12 -17.86
C LYS A 55 -14.29 9.60 -17.91
#